data_AF-A0A2T2WDI2-F1
#
_entry.id   AF-A0A2T2WDI2-F1
#
_cell.length_a   1.000
_cell.length_b   1.000
_cell.length_c   1.000
_cell.angle_alpha   90.00
_cell.angle_beta   90.00
_cell.angle_gamma   90.00
#
_symmetry.space_group_name_H-M   'P 1'
#
loop_
_entity.id
_entity.type
_entity.pdbx_description
1 polymer ?
#
loop_
_entity_poly.entity_id
_entity_poly.type
_entity_poly.pdbx_seq_one_letter_code
_entity_poly.pdbx_strand_id
1 'polypeptide(L)' 'MKVLRLINEQDRARREEAVRFASTSVELEGFHLSPEAEAVFAQYIRGEITRDQLNAIVLQAAHGSTSR' A
#
# COMPACT_ATOMS: atom_id res chain seq x y z
N MET A 1 -9.78 -19.22 -4.66
CA MET A 1 -8.36 -19.51 -4.33
C MET A 1 -7.54 -18.25 -4.61
N LYS A 2 -6.98 -17.60 -3.58
CA LYS A 2 -6.14 -16.40 -3.75
C LYS A 2 -4.75 -16.89 -4.15
N VAL A 3 -4.36 -16.68 -5.41
CA VAL A 3 -3.01 -17.03 -5.86
C VAL A 3 -2.05 -16.05 -5.20
N LEU A 4 -1.35 -16.49 -4.16
CA LEU A 4 -0.18 -15.80 -3.61
C LEU A 4 0.90 -15.84 -4.71
N ARG A 5 1.08 -14.73 -5.43
CA ARG A 5 2.27 -14.60 -6.28
C ARG A 5 3.43 -14.29 -5.35
N LEU A 6 4.28 -15.29 -5.14
CA LEU A 6 5.64 -15.08 -4.66
C LEU A 6 6.30 -14.09 -5.63
N ILE A 7 6.41 -12.83 -5.22
CA ILE A 7 7.24 -11.86 -5.93
C ILE A 7 8.70 -12.15 -5.59
N ASN A 8 9.61 -11.89 -6.51
CA ASN A 8 11.02 -12.09 -6.23
C ASN A 8 11.54 -10.99 -5.27
N GLU A 9 12.74 -11.21 -4.74
CA GLU A 9 13.37 -10.30 -3.78
C GLU A 9 13.62 -8.90 -4.38
N GLN A 10 13.93 -8.81 -5.67
CA GLN A 10 14.12 -7.54 -6.35
C GLN A 10 12.82 -6.73 -6.44
N ASP A 11 11.70 -7.40 -6.70
CA ASP A 11 10.38 -6.78 -6.75
C ASP A 11 9.93 -6.36 -5.34
N ARG A 12 10.23 -7.16 -4.32
CA ARG A 12 10.00 -6.77 -2.91
C ARG A 12 10.79 -5.52 -2.55
N ALA A 13 12.10 -5.50 -2.82
CA ALA A 13 12.96 -4.35 -2.55
C ALA A 13 12.48 -3.08 -3.27
N ARG A 14 12.11 -3.18 -4.56
CA ARG A 14 11.52 -2.05 -5.31
C ARG A 14 10.23 -1.53 -4.67
N ARG A 15 9.37 -2.43 -4.19
CA ARG A 15 8.12 -2.03 -3.52
C ARG A 15 8.39 -1.36 -2.18
N GLU A 16 9.35 -1.87 -1.41
CA GLU A 16 9.76 -1.27 -0.14
C GLU A 16 10.31 0.14 -0.33
N GLU A 17 11.18 0.34 -1.31
CA GLU A 17 11.71 1.65 -1.66
C GLU A 17 10.59 2.62 -2.06
N ALA A 18 9.69 2.19 -2.95
CA ALA A 18 8.58 3.02 -3.40
C ALA A 18 7.63 3.41 -2.27
N VAL A 19 7.27 2.48 -1.39
CA VAL A 19 6.40 2.74 -0.24
C VAL A 19 7.09 3.68 0.76
N ARG A 20 8.37 3.45 1.05
CA ARG A 20 9.16 4.32 1.96
C ARG A 20 9.26 5.75 1.43
N PHE A 21 9.57 5.90 0.14
CA PHE A 21 9.62 7.22 -0.49
C PHE A 21 8.28 7.95 -0.38
N ALA A 22 7.18 7.26 -0.71
CA ALA A 22 5.84 7.83 -0.65
C ALA A 22 5.43 8.19 0.80
N SER A 23 5.69 7.32 1.78
CA SER A 23 5.36 7.59 3.18
C SER A 23 6.16 8.77 3.73
N THR A 24 7.46 8.84 3.46
CA THR A 24 8.29 9.99 3.86
C THR A 24 7.83 11.28 3.18
N SER A 25 7.38 11.23 1.92
CA SER A 25 6.81 12.41 1.26
C SER A 25 5.54 12.91 1.97
N VAL A 26 4.69 12.00 2.48
CA VAL A 26 3.49 12.36 3.25
C VAL A 26 3.86 12.93 4.63
N GLU A 27 4.90 12.38 5.26
CA GLU A 27 5.43 12.88 6.54
C GLU A 27 6.00 14.29 6.45
N LEU A 28 6.67 14.63 5.33
CA LEU A 28 7.17 15.99 5.10
C LEU A 28 6.05 17.04 5.03
N GLU A 29 4.84 16.63 4.66
CA GLU A 29 3.65 17.49 4.65
C GLU A 29 2.94 17.53 6.02
N GLY A 30 3.50 16.87 7.05
CA GLY A 30 2.95 16.84 8.41
C GLY A 30 1.86 15.79 8.63
N PHE A 31 1.73 14.81 7.73
CA PHE A 31 0.75 13.73 7.84
C PHE A 31 1.43 12.38 8.10
N HIS A 32 0.72 11.44 8.71
CA HIS A 32 1.15 10.05 8.83
C HIS A 32 0.10 9.12 8.23
N LEU A 33 0.54 7.98 7.72
CA LEU A 33 -0.37 6.93 7.31
C LEU A 33 -1.07 6.35 8.54
N SER A 34 -2.34 5.97 8.39
CA SER A 34 -3.02 5.23 9.44
C SER A 34 -2.48 3.79 9.51
N PRO A 35 -2.62 3.10 10.67
CA PRO A 35 -2.20 1.70 10.80
C PRO A 35 -2.83 0.77 9.74
N GLU A 36 -4.07 1.04 9.34
CA GLU A 36 -4.77 0.28 8.30
C GLU A 36 -4.13 0.48 6.92
N ALA A 37 -3.73 1.71 6.59
CA ALA A 37 -3.04 2.01 5.34
C ALA A 37 -1.64 1.34 5.30
N GLU A 38 -0.89 1.42 6.40
CA GLU A 38 0.40 0.74 6.53
C GLU A 38 0.28 -0.78 6.35
N ALA A 39 -0.73 -1.39 6.96
CA ALA A 39 -1.00 -2.82 6.82
C ALA A 39 -1.25 -3.21 5.35
N VAL A 40 -2.01 -2.40 4.60
CA VAL A 40 -2.29 -2.64 3.18
C VAL A 40 -1.01 -2.52 2.33
N PHE A 41 -0.16 -1.52 2.57
CA PHE A 41 1.12 -1.41 1.87
C PHE A 41 2.08 -2.55 2.22
N ALA A 42 2.07 -3.03 3.46
CA ALA A 42 2.86 -4.20 3.87
C ALA A 42 2.40 -5.48 3.14
N GLN A 43 1.09 -5.67 2.94
CA GLN A 43 0.55 -6.77 2.12
C GLN A 43 1.03 -6.66 0.66
N TYR A 44 1.04 -5.44 0.11
CA TYR A 44 1.55 -5.20 -1.25
C TYR A 44 3.04 -5.50 -1.37
N ILE A 45 3.86 -5.08 -0.40
CA ILE A 45 5.29 -5.38 -0.35
C ILE A 45 5.53 -6.89 -0.30
N ARG A 46 4.78 -7.64 0.52
CA ARG A 46 4.92 -9.10 0.63
C ARG A 46 4.37 -9.86 -0.59
N GLY A 47 3.75 -9.17 -1.55
CA GLY A 47 3.12 -9.81 -2.71
C GLY A 47 1.77 -10.48 -2.42
N GLU A 48 1.18 -10.22 -1.26
CA GLU A 48 -0.12 -10.78 -0.84
C GLU A 48 -1.30 -10.16 -1.59
N ILE A 49 -1.09 -8.95 -2.11
CA ILE A 49 -2.01 -8.25 -3.01
C ILE A 49 -1.27 -7.69 -4.24
N THR A 50 -1.99 -7.59 -5.36
CA THR A 50 -1.49 -6.98 -6.59
C THR A 50 -1.58 -5.45 -6.52
N ARG A 51 -0.93 -4.76 -7.48
CA ARG A 51 -1.07 -3.30 -7.63
C ARG A 51 -2.53 -2.90 -7.87
N ASP A 52 -3.26 -3.65 -8.69
CA ASP A 52 -4.68 -3.37 -8.97
C ASP A 52 -5.54 -3.51 -7.72
N GLN A 53 -5.28 -4.53 -6.90
CA GLN A 53 -5.96 -4.72 -5.61
C GLN A 53 -5.63 -3.59 -4.63
N LEU A 54 -4.37 -3.18 -4.55
CA LEU A 54 -3.96 -2.02 -3.76
C LEU A 54 -4.71 -0.75 -4.19
N ASN A 55 -4.75 -0.47 -5.50
CA ASN A 55 -5.45 0.69 -6.03
C ASN A 55 -6.95 0.65 -5.72
N ALA A 56 -7.60 -0.51 -5.86
CA ALA A 56 -9.01 -0.67 -5.51
C ALA A 56 -9.28 -0.38 -4.02
N ILE A 57 -8.42 -0.87 -3.12
CA ILE A 57 -8.53 -0.61 -1.68
C ILE A 57 -8.39 0.89 -1.37
N VAL A 58 -7.38 1.55 -1.95
CA VAL A 58 -7.14 2.99 -1.74
C VAL A 58 -8.30 3.83 -2.27
N LEU A 59 -8.81 3.52 -3.47
CA LEU A 59 -9.98 4.20 -4.04
C LEU A 59 -11.23 4.00 -3.17
N GLN A 60 -11.45 2.80 -2.66
CA GLN A 60 -12.58 2.52 -1.77
C GLN A 60 -12.47 3.31 -0.46
N ALA A 61 -11.28 3.43 0.12
CA ALA A 61 -11.05 4.26 1.32
C ALA A 61 -11.34 5.75 1.06
N ALA A 62 -10.94 6.26 -0.11
CA ALA A 62 -11.21 7.65 -0.51
C ALA A 62 -12.71 7.92 -0.70
N HIS A 63 -13.46 6.99 -1.30
CA HIS A 63 -14.90 7.12 -1.51
C HIS A 63 -15.75 6.83 -0.25
N GLY A 64 -15.23 6.05 0.70
CA GLY A 64 -15.88 5.82 2.00
C GLY A 64 -15.82 7.01 2.95
N SER A 65 -15.04 8.04 2.62
CA SER A 65 -14.84 9.23 3.45
C SER A 65 -15.85 10.37 3.17
N THR A 66 -16.77 10.21 2.21
CA THR A 66 -17.79 11.23 1.84
C THR A 66 -19.16 11.00 2.49
N SER A 67 -19.22 10.43 3.69
CA SER A 67 -20.44 10.45 4.49
C SER A 67 -20.11 10.58 5.96
N ARG A 68 -19.86 11.82 6.38
CA ARG A 68 -20.09 12.30 7.74
C ARG A 68 -20.37 13.79 7.71
#